data_AF-A0A938E8Y0-F1
#
_entry.id   AF-A0A938E8Y0-F1
#
_cell.length_a   1.000
_cell.length_b   1.000
_cell.length_c   1.000
_cell.angle_alpha   90.00
_cell.angle_beta   90.00
_cell.angle_gamma   90.00
#
_symmetry.space_group_name_H-M   'P 1'
#
loop_
_entity.id
_entity.type
_entity.pdbx_description
1 polymer ?
#
loop_
_entity_poly.entity_id
_entity_poly.type
_entity_poly.pdbx_seq_one_letter_code
_entity_poly.pdbx_strand_id
1 'polypeptide(L)' 'MTAHKGPCDACEELLQGYLDRQLNDTELKQAESHLGDCDYCRRRYRFELSLRMYVQTTAAERMPPGLLEKLAQLRAVE' A
#
# COMPACT_ATOMS: atom_id res chain seq x y z
N MET A 1 13.88 -16.57 -17.14
CA MET A 1 12.82 -15.75 -16.52
C MET A 1 11.51 -16.37 -16.94
N THR A 2 10.87 -17.16 -16.08
CA THR A 2 9.64 -17.89 -16.41
C THR A 2 8.47 -16.92 -16.39
N ALA A 3 7.83 -16.72 -17.55
CA ALA A 3 6.57 -16.00 -17.64
C ALA A 3 5.47 -16.87 -17.01
N HIS A 4 4.96 -16.49 -15.84
CA HIS A 4 3.77 -17.09 -15.26
C HIS A 4 2.56 -16.32 -15.78
N LYS A 5 1.76 -16.96 -16.64
CA LYS A 5 0.65 -16.30 -17.34
C LYS A 5 -0.69 -16.92 -16.93
N GLY A 6 -1.70 -16.08 -16.72
CA GLY A 6 -3.03 -16.45 -16.23
C GLY A 6 -3.27 -16.03 -14.76
N PRO A 7 -3.02 -16.91 -13.77
CA PRO A 7 -3.31 -16.59 -12.36
C PRO A 7 -2.52 -15.38 -11.82
N CYS A 8 -1.29 -15.18 -12.32
CA CYS A 8 -0.48 -14.03 -11.96
C CYS A 8 -1.01 -12.72 -12.55
N ASP A 9 -1.59 -12.74 -13.76
CA ASP A 9 -2.15 -11.54 -14.39
C ASP A 9 -3.35 -11.03 -13.58
N ALA A 10 -4.26 -11.94 -13.20
CA ALA A 10 -5.38 -11.61 -12.33
C ALA A 10 -4.94 -11.11 -10.95
N CYS A 11 -3.87 -11.69 -10.38
CA CYS A 11 -3.32 -11.20 -9.11
C CYS A 11 -2.68 -9.81 -9.26
N GLU A 12 -2.03 -9.51 -10.39
CA GLU A 12 -1.46 -8.18 -10.66
C GLU A 12 -2.56 -7.11 -10.78
N GLU A 13 -3.71 -7.43 -11.38
CA GLU A 13 -4.88 -6.55 -11.43
C GLU A 13 -5.46 -6.24 -10.04
N LEU A 14 -5.52 -7.25 -9.15
CA LEU A 14 -6.03 -7.10 -7.79
C LEU A 14 -5.04 -6.45 -6.82
N LEU A 15 -3.74 -6.43 -7.14
CA LEU A 15 -2.67 -6.12 -6.19
C LEU A 15 -2.79 -4.70 -5.59
N GLN A 16 -3.16 -3.70 -6.39
CA GLN A 16 -3.30 -2.33 -5.89
C GLN A 16 -4.49 -2.23 -4.92
N GLY A 17 -5.66 -2.77 -5.29
CA GLY A 17 -6.82 -2.82 -4.40
C GLY A 17 -6.54 -3.59 -3.10
N TYR A 18 -5.73 -4.66 -3.17
CA TYR A 18 -5.29 -5.41 -2.00
C TYR A 18 -4.46 -4.53 -1.06
N LEU A 19 -3.46 -3.82 -1.60
CA LEU A 19 -2.59 -2.92 -0.85
C LEU A 19 -3.35 -1.72 -0.26
N ASP A 20 -4.38 -1.24 -0.96
CA ASP A 20 -5.24 -0.13 -0.54
C ASP A 20 -6.39 -0.57 0.38
N ARG A 21 -6.54 -1.88 0.64
CA ARG A 21 -7.65 -2.47 1.41
C ARG A 21 -9.03 -2.14 0.84
N GLN A 22 -9.15 -2.15 -0.48
CA GLN A 22 -10.35 -1.81 -1.24
C GLN A 22 -11.04 -3.02 -1.91
N LEU A 23 -10.48 -4.21 -1.74
CA LEU A 23 -11.07 -5.44 -2.27
C LEU A 23 -12.27 -5.90 -1.45
N ASN A 24 -13.23 -6.55 -2.11
CA ASN A 24 -14.27 -7.30 -1.43
C ASN A 24 -13.75 -8.66 -0.91
N ASP A 25 -14.54 -9.35 -0.09
CA ASP A 25 -14.14 -10.62 0.55
C ASP A 25 -13.72 -11.72 -0.43
N THR A 26 -14.34 -11.77 -1.61
CA THR A 26 -14.03 -12.78 -2.64
C THR A 26 -12.70 -12.49 -3.29
N GLU A 27 -12.48 -11.24 -3.69
CA GLU A 27 -11.24 -10.76 -4.29
C GLU A 27 -10.07 -10.86 -3.30
N LEU A 28 -10.31 -10.53 -2.03
CA LEU A 28 -9.32 -10.63 -0.96
C LEU A 28 -8.81 -12.07 -0.84
N LYS A 29 -9.72 -13.05 -0.72
CA LYS A 29 -9.37 -14.48 -0.64
C LYS A 29 -8.61 -14.96 -1.88
N GLN A 30 -9.01 -14.49 -3.06
CA GLN A 30 -8.33 -14.83 -4.31
C GLN A 30 -6.88 -14.31 -4.33
N ALA A 31 -6.68 -13.04 -3.93
CA ALA A 31 -5.36 -12.44 -3.84
C ALA A 31 -4.49 -13.15 -2.78
N GLU A 32 -5.02 -13.40 -1.58
CA GLU A 32 -4.30 -14.07 -0.49
C GLU A 32 -3.87 -15.49 -0.87
N SER A 33 -4.76 -16.26 -1.48
CA SER A 33 -4.46 -17.60 -1.98
C SER A 33 -3.27 -17.56 -2.96
N HIS A 34 -3.32 -16.68 -3.97
CA HIS A 34 -2.24 -16.60 -4.94
C HIS A 34 -0.92 -16.08 -4.36
N LEU A 35 -0.96 -15.09 -3.46
CA LEU A 35 0.24 -14.55 -2.80
C LEU A 35 0.89 -15.57 -1.84
N GLY A 36 0.12 -16.51 -1.30
CA GLY A 36 0.61 -17.63 -0.52
C GLY A 36 1.44 -18.60 -1.36
N ASP A 37 0.95 -18.94 -2.56
CA ASP A 37 1.49 -20.02 -3.37
C ASP A 37 2.49 -19.56 -4.46
N CYS A 38 2.53 -18.27 -4.79
CA CYS A 38 3.32 -17.74 -5.90
C CYS A 38 4.48 -16.84 -5.44
N ASP A 39 5.72 -17.36 -5.55
CA ASP A 39 6.95 -16.60 -5.26
C ASP A 39 7.16 -15.36 -6.12
N TYR A 40 6.67 -15.36 -7.36
CA TYR A 40 6.79 -14.22 -8.26
C TYR A 40 5.90 -13.06 -7.77
N CYS A 41 4.60 -13.32 -7.57
CA CYS A 41 3.66 -12.30 -7.09
C CYS A 41 4.01 -11.82 -5.67
N ARG A 42 4.47 -12.72 -4.79
CA ARG A 42 4.96 -12.34 -3.45
C ARG A 42 6.13 -11.35 -3.50
N ARG A 43 7.07 -11.52 -4.43
CA ARG A 43 8.19 -10.56 -4.60
C ARG A 43 7.70 -9.20 -5.08
N ARG A 44 6.74 -9.16 -6.00
CA ARG A 44 6.12 -7.90 -6.48
C ARG A 44 5.37 -7.18 -5.35
N TYR A 45 4.57 -7.90 -4.58
CA TYR A 45 3.89 -7.36 -3.41
C TYR A 45 4.87 -6.70 -2.42
N ARG A 46 5.99 -7.37 -2.10
CA ARG A 46 7.02 -6.81 -1.21
C ARG A 46 7.70 -5.57 -1.79
N PHE A 47 7.92 -5.54 -3.10
CA PHE A 47 8.46 -4.38 -3.79
C PHE A 47 7.50 -3.19 -3.68
N GLU A 48 6.23 -3.38 -4.01
CA GLU A 48 5.18 -2.35 -3.93
C GLU A 48 5.03 -1.80 -2.49
N LEU A 49 5.03 -2.67 -1.48
CA LEU A 49 5.03 -2.24 -0.07
C LEU A 49 6.21 -1.32 0.25
N SER A 50 7.42 -1.73 -0.15
CA SER A 50 8.64 -0.98 0.11
C SER A 50 8.62 0.37 -0.63
N LEU A 51 8.10 0.39 -1.86
CA LEU A 51 7.93 1.61 -2.64
C LEU A 51 6.93 2.58 -1.99
N ARG A 52 5.78 2.08 -1.51
CA ARG A 52 4.77 2.89 -0.81
C ARG A 52 5.34 3.53 0.45
N MET A 53 6.08 2.76 1.26
CA MET A 53 6.80 3.29 2.43
C MET A 53 7.78 4.40 2.03
N TYR A 54 8.58 4.15 0.98
CA TYR A 54 9.53 5.14 0.49
C TYR A 54 8.83 6.44 0.07
N VAL A 55 7.80 6.36 -0.80
CA VAL A 55 7.02 7.52 -1.23
C VAL A 55 6.42 8.26 -0.04
N GLN A 56 5.85 7.56 0.93
CA GLN A 56 5.29 8.17 2.13
C GLN A 56 6.33 8.99 2.90
N THR A 57 7.55 8.49 3.02
CA THR A 57 8.63 9.21 3.73
C THR A 57 9.19 10.38 2.92
N THR A 58 9.26 10.28 1.60
CA THR A 58 9.89 11.31 0.75
C THR A 58 8.93 12.39 0.30
N ALA A 59 7.65 12.05 0.12
CA ALA A 59 6.59 12.96 -0.31
C ALA A 59 5.88 13.63 0.88
N ALA A 60 6.31 13.37 2.12
CA ALA A 60 5.79 14.06 3.29
C ALA A 60 6.17 15.54 3.23
N GLU A 61 5.17 16.40 3.01
CA GLU A 61 5.33 17.83 3.15
C GLU A 61 5.71 18.15 4.61
N ARG A 62 6.80 18.90 4.79
CA ARG A 62 7.21 19.30 6.13
C ARG A 62 6.18 20.26 6.69
N MET A 63 5.87 20.09 7.97
CA MET A 63 5.03 21.04 8.68
C MET A 63 5.65 22.45 8.58
N PRO A 64 4.88 23.47 8.17
CA PRO A 64 5.38 24.84 8.15
C PRO A 64 5.82 25.27 9.55
N PRO A 65 6.89 26.06 9.68
CA PRO A 65 7.30 26.59 10.98
C PRO A 65 6.16 27.41 11.60
N GLY A 66 5.92 27.24 12.90
CA GLY A 66 4.87 27.96 13.62
C GLY A 66 3.48 27.31 13.57
N LEU A 67 3.26 26.26 12.77
CA LEU A 67 1.93 25.63 12.67
C LEU A 67 1.58 24.84 13.95
N LEU A 68 2.54 24.15 14.56
CA LEU A 68 2.37 23.48 15.85
C LEU A 68 2.02 24.46 16.96
N GLU A 69 2.70 25.61 17.02
CA GLU A 69 2.41 26.68 17.98
C GLU A 69 0.99 27.22 17.80
N LYS A 70 0.54 27.45 16.55
CA LYS A 70 -0.85 27.85 16.26
C LYS A 70 -1.87 26.80 16.69
N LEU A 71 -1.62 25.52 16.41
CA LEU A 71 -2.51 24.43 16.83
C LEU A 71 -2.61 24.34 18.36
N ALA A 72 -1.49 24.53 19.07
CA ALA A 72 -1.46 24.56 20.53
C ALA A 72 -2.25 25.74 21.10
N GLN A 73 -2.11 26.94 20.52
CA GLN A 73 -2.89 28.13 20.90
C GLN A 73 -4.39 27.88 20.76
N LEU A 74 -4.84 27.28 19.66
CA LEU A 74 -6.26 27.00 19.43
C LEU A 74 -6.84 25.96 20.41
N ARG A 75 -6.03 25.01 20.88
CA ARG A 75 -6.44 24.01 21.89
C ARG A 75 -6.48 24.56 23.31
N ALA A 76 -5.70 25.59 23.61
CA ALA A 76 -5.63 26.19 24.95
C ALA A 76 -6.75 27.20 25.24
N VAL A 77 -7.70 27.39 24.31
CA VAL A 77 -8.82 28.35 24.41
C VAL A 77 -10.12 27.64 24.86
N GLU A 78 -10.04 26.43 25.41
CA GLU A 78 -11.15 25.80 26.16
C GLU A 78 -11.34 26.40 27.55
#